data_AF-C0HFN7-F1
#
_entry.id   AF-C0HFN7-F1
#
_cell.length_a   1.000
_cell.length_b   1.000
_cell.length_c   1.000
_cell.angle_alpha   90.00
_cell.angle_beta   90.00
_cell.angle_gamma   90.00
#
_symmetry.space_group_name_H-M   'P 1'
#
loop_
_entity.id
_entity.type
_entity.pdbx_description
1 polymer ?
#
loop_
_entity_poly.entity_id
_entity_poly.type
_entity_poly.pdbx_seq_one_letter_code
_entity_poly.pdbx_strand_id
1 'polypeptide(L)'
;MKLTSLPKNGLSLDYYYYDDGGMDDSENSLPSDFVSLIDVWYKGHALYSKVIWGIPSSDSANGWFYNYPFRIDLSQHSAENNENNNGDVFLSTVSGVSPVPSMEQERKDGKLWRELNDGVKLSWIVVNKKMKRAVNLTSWHPLSGQRHWPTDADFVLRFGSVLPAKEVLPCQVAECILLMKFRVTGMGGEEAGEPSTLALTELSMQIQDMGGVHLNGRCSLLLLKEALSCHRSRNYDEVLESCNLYLKAQSELKEEKIRSECRFDTLCVFSGIAIFAAICTMWYRKF
;
A
#
# COMPACT_ATOMS: atom_id res chain seq x y z
N MET A 1 -7.92 4.88 16.47
CA MET A 1 -9.25 4.31 16.18
C MET A 1 -9.19 2.86 16.58
N LYS A 2 -9.95 2.49 17.62
CA LYS A 2 -9.98 1.12 18.13
C LYS A 2 -10.98 0.32 17.30
N LEU A 3 -10.51 -0.68 16.54
CA LEU A 3 -11.37 -1.62 15.83
C LEU A 3 -12.09 -2.49 16.87
N THR A 4 -13.37 -2.25 17.10
CA THR A 4 -14.25 -3.21 17.80
C THR A 4 -14.78 -4.22 16.78
N SER A 5 -14.80 -5.50 17.17
CA SER A 5 -15.09 -6.68 16.34
C SER A 5 -16.04 -6.47 15.15
N LEU A 6 -15.63 -6.95 13.96
CA LEU A 6 -16.44 -6.95 12.75
C LEU A 6 -17.70 -7.82 12.90
N PRO A 7 -18.84 -7.44 12.30
CA PRO A 7 -20.05 -8.25 12.29
C PRO A 7 -19.87 -9.53 11.46
N LYS A 8 -20.24 -10.68 12.03
CA LYS A 8 -20.08 -12.04 11.48
C LYS A 8 -21.19 -12.50 10.51
N ASN A 9 -21.88 -11.59 9.81
CA ASN A 9 -22.96 -12.00 8.93
C ASN A 9 -22.40 -12.50 7.58
N GLY A 10 -22.83 -13.70 7.19
CA GLY A 10 -22.27 -14.53 6.12
C GLY A 10 -22.00 -13.80 4.81
N LEU A 11 -20.74 -13.87 4.38
CA LEU A 11 -20.18 -13.13 3.26
C LEU A 11 -20.38 -13.93 1.96
N SER A 12 -21.35 -13.51 1.14
CA SER A 12 -21.59 -14.04 -0.21
C SER A 12 -20.60 -13.47 -1.23
N LEU A 13 -20.34 -14.22 -2.30
CA LEU A 13 -19.32 -13.99 -3.34
C LEU A 13 -19.59 -12.80 -4.28
N ASP A 14 -20.67 -12.05 -4.10
CA ASP A 14 -21.11 -10.99 -5.02
C ASP A 14 -20.40 -9.63 -4.79
N TYR A 15 -19.21 -9.63 -4.19
CA TYR A 15 -18.51 -8.42 -3.74
C TYR A 15 -17.89 -7.55 -4.86
N TYR A 16 -18.05 -7.89 -6.14
CA TYR A 16 -17.37 -7.16 -7.24
C TYR A 16 -18.22 -6.09 -7.94
N TYR A 17 -19.48 -5.90 -7.55
CA TYR A 17 -20.29 -4.79 -8.08
C TYR A 17 -20.56 -3.77 -6.98
N TYR A 18 -19.73 -2.72 -6.95
CA TYR A 18 -20.10 -1.50 -6.24
C TYR A 18 -21.37 -0.94 -6.89
N ASP A 19 -22.45 -0.90 -6.13
CA ASP A 19 -23.66 -0.19 -6.53
C ASP A 19 -23.30 1.31 -6.64
N ASP A 20 -23.20 1.81 -7.86
CA ASP A 20 -22.98 3.25 -8.17
C ASP A 20 -24.25 4.09 -7.92
N GLY A 21 -25.25 3.50 -7.26
CA GLY A 21 -26.55 4.07 -6.99
C GLY A 21 -26.54 5.14 -5.90
N GLY A 22 -26.33 6.39 -6.29
CA GLY A 22 -27.08 7.51 -5.70
C GLY A 22 -26.45 8.28 -4.53
N MET A 23 -25.14 8.53 -4.55
CA MET A 23 -24.55 9.50 -3.61
C MET A 23 -24.56 10.93 -4.19
N ASP A 24 -25.15 11.86 -3.45
CA ASP A 24 -25.38 13.27 -3.76
C ASP A 24 -24.12 13.98 -4.31
N ASP A 25 -24.18 14.38 -5.59
CA ASP A 25 -23.10 15.07 -6.30
C ASP A 25 -22.74 16.46 -5.74
N SER A 26 -23.61 17.06 -4.93
CA SER A 26 -23.48 18.47 -4.53
C SER A 26 -22.38 18.74 -3.48
N GLU A 27 -21.94 17.72 -2.73
CA GLU A 27 -20.90 17.84 -1.69
C GLU A 27 -19.59 17.10 -1.98
N ASN A 28 -19.37 16.69 -3.23
CA ASN A 28 -18.17 15.93 -3.59
C ASN A 28 -16.90 16.79 -3.46
N SER A 29 -15.88 16.24 -2.80
CA SER A 29 -14.53 16.82 -2.75
C SER A 29 -13.86 16.56 -4.08
N LEU A 30 -13.37 17.61 -4.74
CA LEU A 30 -12.65 17.45 -5.99
C LEU A 30 -11.21 17.01 -5.70
N PRO A 31 -10.57 16.23 -6.60
CA PRO A 31 -9.15 15.95 -6.52
C PRO A 31 -8.29 17.20 -6.29
N SER A 32 -8.64 18.32 -6.93
CA SER A 32 -7.96 19.61 -6.82
C SER A 32 -8.14 20.31 -5.47
N ASP A 33 -9.10 19.89 -4.64
CA ASP A 33 -9.26 20.38 -3.27
C ASP A 33 -8.19 19.84 -2.33
N PHE A 34 -7.55 18.73 -2.70
CA PHE A 34 -6.55 18.06 -1.87
C PHE A 34 -5.16 18.65 -2.06
N VAL A 35 -4.36 18.59 -0.99
CA VAL A 35 -2.94 18.91 -0.96
C VAL A 35 -2.26 17.86 -0.09
N SER A 36 -1.17 17.26 -0.58
CA SER A 36 -0.35 16.34 0.21
C SER A 36 0.93 17.03 0.66
N LEU A 37 1.19 17.02 1.97
CA LEU A 37 2.44 17.46 2.59
C LEU A 37 3.21 16.22 3.04
N ILE A 38 4.40 16.04 2.51
CA ILE A 38 5.21 14.84 2.72
C ILE A 38 6.54 15.23 3.32
N ASP A 39 6.90 14.57 4.42
CA ASP A 39 8.20 14.70 5.08
C ASP A 39 8.76 13.32 5.43
N VAL A 40 9.99 13.06 5.02
CA VAL A 40 10.75 11.85 5.33
C VAL A 40 11.94 12.23 6.19
N TRP A 41 12.13 11.51 7.29
CA TRP A 41 13.21 11.74 8.24
C TRP A 41 14.01 10.47 8.43
N TYR A 42 15.31 10.59 8.62
CA TYR A 42 16.19 9.47 8.97
C TYR A 42 17.12 9.87 10.10
N LYS A 43 17.07 9.12 11.21
CA LYS A 43 17.84 9.39 12.44
C LYS A 43 17.76 10.85 12.91
N GLY A 44 16.59 11.47 12.74
CA GLY A 44 16.35 12.86 13.16
C GLY A 44 16.77 13.94 12.14
N HIS A 45 17.26 13.56 10.96
CA HIS A 45 17.54 14.49 9.86
C HIS A 45 16.48 14.38 8.77
N ALA A 46 16.01 15.52 8.24
CA ALA A 46 15.09 15.54 7.11
C ALA A 46 15.82 15.02 5.86
N LEU A 47 15.30 13.95 5.25
CA LEU A 47 15.80 13.38 4.00
C LEU A 47 15.12 13.97 2.79
N TYR A 48 13.80 14.11 2.83
CA TYR A 48 12.98 14.49 1.70
C TYR A 48 11.72 15.22 2.18
N SER A 49 11.39 16.33 1.53
CA SER A 49 10.12 17.04 1.76
C SER A 49 9.51 17.46 0.43
N LYS A 50 8.21 17.25 0.26
CA LYS A 50 7.49 17.63 -0.96
C LYS A 50 6.06 18.05 -0.65
N VAL A 51 5.58 19.04 -1.40
CA VAL A 51 4.17 19.42 -1.45
C VAL A 51 3.61 19.04 -2.81
N ILE A 52 2.47 18.37 -2.82
CA ILE A 52 1.71 18.02 -4.03
C ILE A 52 0.39 18.75 -3.95
N TRP A 53 0.07 19.49 -5.00
CA TRP A 53 -1.21 20.18 -5.16
C TRP A 53 -2.13 19.32 -6.03
N GLY A 54 -3.33 19.04 -5.53
CA GLY A 54 -4.26 18.11 -6.17
C GLY A 54 -3.86 16.65 -5.98
N ILE A 55 -4.56 15.76 -6.69
CA ILE A 55 -4.19 14.34 -6.81
C ILE A 55 -3.56 14.16 -8.19
N PRO A 56 -2.32 13.67 -8.30
CA PRO A 56 -1.71 13.42 -9.60
C PRO A 56 -2.60 12.56 -10.50
N SER A 57 -2.55 12.81 -11.81
CA SER A 57 -3.32 12.05 -12.80
C SER A 57 -4.85 12.27 -12.78
N SER A 58 -5.38 13.14 -11.92
CA SER A 58 -6.84 13.41 -11.86
C SER A 58 -7.38 14.31 -12.96
N ASP A 59 -6.55 15.17 -13.53
CA ASP A 59 -7.00 16.30 -14.38
C ASP A 59 -7.29 15.91 -15.84
N SER A 60 -7.14 14.62 -16.14
CA SER A 60 -7.49 14.02 -17.43
C SER A 60 -8.94 14.28 -17.86
N ALA A 61 -9.11 14.68 -19.11
CA ALA A 61 -10.43 14.95 -19.70
C ALA A 61 -11.39 13.75 -19.71
N ASN A 62 -10.88 12.52 -19.72
CA ASN A 62 -11.71 11.31 -19.77
C ASN A 62 -12.16 10.78 -18.40
N GLY A 63 -11.72 11.40 -17.29
CA GLY A 63 -12.06 10.95 -15.94
C GLY A 63 -11.57 9.54 -15.58
N TRP A 64 -10.58 8.99 -16.30
CA TRP A 64 -9.99 7.65 -16.00
C TRP A 64 -9.62 7.48 -14.53
N PHE A 65 -9.12 8.53 -13.87
CA PHE A 65 -8.82 8.55 -12.45
C PHE A 65 -9.94 7.95 -11.58
N TYR A 66 -11.20 8.31 -11.83
CA TYR A 66 -12.33 7.86 -11.01
C TYR A 66 -12.57 6.36 -11.11
N ASN A 67 -12.17 5.74 -12.22
CA ASN A 67 -12.38 4.32 -12.53
C ASN A 67 -11.10 3.47 -12.45
N TYR A 68 -9.94 4.11 -12.21
CA TYR A 68 -8.64 3.44 -12.14
C TYR A 68 -8.21 3.22 -10.69
N PRO A 69 -7.44 2.15 -10.38
CA PRO A 69 -6.84 1.97 -9.07
C PRO A 69 -6.14 3.23 -8.57
N PHE A 70 -6.57 3.70 -7.40
CA PHE A 70 -6.06 4.90 -6.79
C PHE A 70 -4.62 4.69 -6.36
N ARG A 71 -3.75 5.55 -6.89
CA ARG A 71 -2.34 5.53 -6.58
C ARG A 71 -1.73 6.91 -6.75
N ILE A 72 -0.93 7.32 -5.78
CA ILE A 72 -0.06 8.48 -5.87
C ILE A 72 1.36 7.97 -5.84
N ASP A 73 2.09 8.12 -6.94
CA ASP A 73 3.51 7.76 -7.02
C ASP A 73 4.38 9.01 -7.04
N LEU A 74 5.41 8.98 -6.21
CA LEU A 74 6.51 9.93 -6.22
C LEU A 74 7.75 9.15 -6.60
N SER A 75 8.07 9.24 -7.87
CA SER A 75 9.36 8.95 -8.44
C SER A 75 9.81 10.23 -9.14
N GLN A 76 11.12 10.45 -9.23
CA GLN A 76 11.61 11.60 -9.98
C GLN A 76 11.59 11.28 -11.47
N HIS A 77 10.40 11.33 -12.09
CA HIS A 77 10.30 11.49 -13.53
C HIS A 77 10.47 12.98 -13.86
N SER A 78 11.70 13.46 -13.93
CA SER A 78 11.95 14.74 -14.58
C SER A 78 11.69 14.58 -16.07
N ALA A 79 10.50 14.98 -16.55
CA ALA A 79 10.29 15.22 -17.98
C ALA A 79 11.18 16.36 -18.51
N GLU A 80 11.88 17.10 -17.63
CA GLU A 80 12.76 18.21 -18.00
C GLU A 80 14.27 17.93 -17.83
N ASN A 81 14.70 16.74 -17.39
CA ASN A 81 16.13 16.38 -17.49
C ASN A 81 16.39 15.53 -18.74
N ASN A 82 16.68 16.26 -19.82
CA ASN A 82 17.68 16.00 -20.85
C ASN A 82 18.03 14.54 -21.19
N GLU A 83 17.93 14.25 -22.50
CA GLU A 83 18.31 13.02 -23.22
C GLU A 83 19.74 12.48 -22.98
N ASN A 84 20.52 13.00 -22.03
CA ASN A 84 21.94 12.67 -21.84
C ASN A 84 22.35 12.27 -20.42
N ASN A 85 21.43 11.88 -19.52
CA ASN A 85 21.85 11.26 -18.27
C ASN A 85 21.25 9.86 -18.13
N ASN A 86 22.06 8.86 -18.44
CA ASN A 86 21.82 7.44 -18.12
C ASN A 86 21.94 7.15 -16.61
N GLY A 87 21.78 8.17 -15.76
CA GLY A 87 21.91 8.09 -14.31
C GLY A 87 20.58 7.74 -13.66
N ASP A 88 20.60 6.79 -12.74
CA ASP A 88 19.47 6.53 -11.85
C ASP A 88 19.03 7.84 -11.16
N VAL A 89 17.76 8.21 -11.33
CA VAL A 89 17.20 9.43 -10.73
C VAL A 89 16.58 9.09 -9.38
N PHE A 90 17.10 9.69 -8.32
CA PHE A 90 16.72 9.42 -6.93
C PHE A 90 16.05 10.63 -6.29
N LEU A 91 14.98 10.41 -5.51
CA LEU A 91 14.33 11.48 -4.74
C LEU A 91 15.29 12.16 -3.78
N SER A 92 16.15 11.39 -3.10
CA SER A 92 17.16 11.86 -2.16
C SER A 92 18.22 10.78 -1.91
N THR A 93 19.43 11.19 -1.55
CA THR A 93 20.54 10.29 -1.18
C THR A 93 20.79 10.37 0.33
N VAL A 94 21.00 9.22 0.95
CA VAL A 94 21.35 9.06 2.35
C VAL A 94 22.78 8.55 2.42
N SER A 95 23.66 9.36 3.02
CA SER A 95 25.05 8.97 3.35
C SER A 95 25.16 8.67 4.84
N GLY A 96 26.16 7.88 5.24
CA GLY A 96 26.40 7.58 6.66
C GLY A 96 25.56 6.42 7.21
N VAL A 97 25.09 5.52 6.34
CA VAL A 97 24.41 4.29 6.75
C VAL A 97 25.46 3.24 7.14
N SER A 98 25.11 2.27 7.98
CA SER A 98 26.05 1.20 8.36
C SER A 98 26.76 0.61 7.14
N PRO A 99 28.05 0.26 7.26
CA PRO A 99 28.75 -0.50 6.24
C PRO A 99 27.99 -1.79 5.91
N VAL A 100 27.83 -2.06 4.62
CA VAL A 100 27.21 -3.25 4.05
C VAL A 100 28.26 -3.89 3.16
N PRO A 101 29.08 -4.83 3.68
CA PRO A 101 30.21 -5.39 2.93
C PRO A 101 29.73 -6.21 1.74
N SER A 102 28.58 -6.88 1.89
CA SER A 102 27.92 -7.65 0.85
C SER A 102 26.42 -7.73 1.12
N MET A 103 25.64 -7.91 0.07
CA MET A 103 24.18 -8.06 0.19
C MET A 103 23.81 -9.42 0.80
N GLU A 104 24.67 -10.42 0.60
CA GLU A 104 24.54 -11.76 1.19
C GLU A 104 24.77 -11.73 2.70
N GLN A 105 25.76 -10.96 3.19
CA GLN A 105 25.95 -10.79 4.64
C GLN A 105 24.78 -10.04 5.26
N GLU A 106 24.35 -8.95 4.62
CA GLU A 106 23.15 -8.24 5.04
C GLU A 106 21.97 -9.21 5.08
N ARG A 107 21.81 -10.16 4.14
CA ARG A 107 20.70 -11.15 4.14
C ARG A 107 20.65 -11.99 5.41
N LYS A 108 21.80 -12.28 6.00
CA LYS A 108 21.91 -13.06 7.24
C LYS A 108 21.69 -12.18 8.47
N ASP A 109 22.26 -10.97 8.47
CA ASP A 109 22.32 -10.13 9.67
C ASP A 109 21.14 -9.18 9.80
N GLY A 110 20.55 -8.74 8.68
CA GLY A 110 19.47 -7.76 8.62
C GLY A 110 19.81 -6.44 9.32
N LYS A 111 21.08 -6.02 9.32
CA LYS A 111 21.56 -4.86 10.08
C LYS A 111 21.06 -3.57 9.43
N LEU A 112 21.22 -3.44 8.11
CA LEU A 112 20.71 -2.32 7.33
C LEU A 112 19.19 -2.23 7.45
N TRP A 113 18.52 -3.38 7.36
CA TRP A 113 17.07 -3.46 7.55
C TRP A 113 16.64 -2.88 8.90
N ARG A 114 17.23 -3.34 10.01
CA ARG A 114 16.90 -2.83 11.36
C ARG A 114 17.20 -1.34 11.48
N GLU A 115 18.32 -0.89 10.95
CA GLU A 115 18.69 0.54 10.95
C GLU A 115 17.66 1.40 10.20
N LEU A 116 17.17 0.96 9.04
CA LEU A 116 16.13 1.68 8.31
C LEU A 116 14.78 1.63 9.02
N ASN A 117 14.43 0.47 9.58
CA ASN A 117 13.19 0.29 10.31
C ASN A 117 13.10 1.21 11.54
N ASP A 118 14.20 1.34 12.28
CA ASP A 118 14.26 2.14 13.52
C ASP A 118 14.56 3.62 13.24
N GLY A 119 15.30 3.89 12.17
CA GLY A 119 15.81 5.22 11.83
C GLY A 119 14.86 6.06 10.99
N VAL A 120 14.05 5.45 10.13
CA VAL A 120 13.22 6.19 9.19
C VAL A 120 11.84 6.52 9.76
N LYS A 121 11.40 7.76 9.55
CA LYS A 121 10.04 8.22 9.83
C LYS A 121 9.43 8.89 8.60
N LEU A 122 8.13 8.69 8.42
CA LEU A 122 7.37 9.28 7.32
C LEU A 122 6.18 10.04 7.91
N SER A 123 5.92 11.24 7.40
CA SER A 123 4.70 11.99 7.59
C SER A 123 4.09 12.31 6.22
N TRP A 124 2.82 11.94 6.02
CA TRP A 124 2.06 12.18 4.81
C TRP A 124 0.71 12.74 5.25
N ILE A 125 0.63 14.07 5.24
CA ILE A 125 -0.54 14.82 5.67
C ILE A 125 -1.34 15.19 4.43
N VAL A 126 -2.57 14.72 4.38
CA VAL A 126 -3.54 15.14 3.37
C VAL A 126 -4.37 16.27 3.95
N VAL A 127 -4.42 17.38 3.22
CA VAL A 127 -5.21 18.57 3.51
C VAL A 127 -6.31 18.69 2.47
N ASN A 128 -7.53 19.00 2.88
CA ASN A 128 -8.58 19.43 1.96
C ASN A 128 -8.87 20.91 2.19
N LYS A 129 -8.60 21.72 1.16
CA LYS A 129 -8.70 23.20 1.21
C LYS A 129 -10.13 23.68 1.40
N LYS A 130 -11.11 22.99 0.81
CA LYS A 130 -12.54 23.32 0.91
C LYS A 130 -13.08 23.03 2.32
N MET A 131 -12.72 21.87 2.88
CA MET A 131 -13.12 21.46 4.23
C MET A 131 -12.29 22.11 5.34
N LYS A 132 -11.12 22.70 5.00
CA LYS A 132 -10.14 23.25 5.95
C LYS A 132 -9.72 22.25 7.03
N ARG A 133 -9.56 20.99 6.63
CA ARG A 133 -9.13 19.89 7.50
C ARG A 133 -7.88 19.25 6.96
N ALA A 134 -7.12 18.63 7.87
CA ALA A 134 -5.91 17.89 7.56
C ALA A 134 -5.86 16.61 8.39
N VAL A 135 -5.30 15.55 7.81
CA VAL A 135 -5.13 14.26 8.47
C VAL A 135 -3.79 13.66 8.06
N ASN A 136 -3.03 13.14 9.03
CA ASN A 136 -1.85 12.34 8.73
C ASN A 136 -2.30 10.89 8.47
N LEU A 137 -1.93 10.34 7.32
CA LEU A 137 -2.29 8.99 6.88
C LEU A 137 -1.22 7.93 7.21
N THR A 138 -0.11 8.35 7.82
CA THR A 138 1.03 7.47 8.14
C THR A 138 0.95 6.91 9.56
N SER A 139 1.68 5.81 9.77
CA SER A 139 1.98 5.22 11.06
C SER A 139 3.20 5.85 11.76
N TRP A 140 3.79 6.92 11.19
CA TRP A 140 5.08 7.54 11.56
C TRP A 140 6.30 6.64 11.42
N HIS A 141 6.27 5.44 12.02
CA HIS A 141 7.29 4.41 11.87
C HIS A 141 6.81 3.33 10.89
N PRO A 142 7.73 2.58 10.25
CA PRO A 142 7.37 1.43 9.44
C PRO A 142 6.52 0.44 10.24
N LEU A 143 5.45 -0.07 9.62
CA LEU A 143 4.65 -1.19 10.13
C LEU A 143 5.33 -2.53 9.81
N SER A 144 5.98 -2.57 8.65
CA SER A 144 6.74 -3.71 8.17
C SER A 144 7.72 -3.24 7.11
N GLY A 145 8.58 -4.12 6.66
CA GLY A 145 9.33 -3.91 5.44
C GLY A 145 9.97 -5.20 4.97
N GLN A 146 10.41 -5.16 3.73
CA GLN A 146 10.88 -6.32 3.01
C GLN A 146 12.00 -5.88 2.08
N ARG A 147 12.95 -6.78 1.82
CA ARG A 147 13.80 -6.63 0.63
C ARG A 147 12.99 -6.91 -0.61
N HIS A 148 13.08 -6.00 -1.57
CA HIS A 148 12.32 -6.10 -2.80
C HIS A 148 13.05 -7.05 -3.77
N TRP A 149 12.45 -8.19 -4.09
CA TRP A 149 12.90 -9.05 -5.20
C TRP A 149 12.42 -8.42 -6.52
N PRO A 150 13.23 -8.29 -7.60
CA PRO A 150 14.42 -9.09 -7.95
C PRO A 150 15.81 -8.47 -7.71
N THR A 151 15.91 -7.18 -7.40
CA THR A 151 17.18 -6.49 -7.15
C THR A 151 17.55 -6.62 -5.67
N ASP A 152 18.55 -7.44 -5.34
CA ASP A 152 18.98 -7.64 -3.94
C ASP A 152 19.37 -6.33 -3.22
N ALA A 153 19.64 -5.25 -3.95
CA ALA A 153 19.96 -3.92 -3.45
C ALA A 153 18.75 -3.04 -3.04
N ASP A 154 17.52 -3.46 -3.30
CA ASP A 154 16.33 -2.65 -3.01
C ASP A 154 15.64 -3.05 -1.69
N PHE A 155 15.29 -2.05 -0.87
CA PHE A 155 14.61 -2.19 0.42
C PHE A 155 13.28 -1.45 0.38
N VAL A 156 12.20 -2.06 0.82
CA VAL A 156 10.86 -1.46 0.86
C VAL A 156 10.38 -1.40 2.30
N LEU A 157 10.06 -0.19 2.76
CA LEU A 157 9.38 0.06 4.02
C LEU A 157 7.89 0.28 3.74
N ARG A 158 7.03 -0.31 4.56
CA ARG A 158 5.58 -0.16 4.51
C ARG A 158 5.12 0.62 5.72
N PHE A 159 4.38 1.68 5.48
CA PHE A 159 3.64 2.47 6.45
C PHE A 159 2.16 2.40 6.10
N GLY A 160 1.32 2.88 6.99
CA GLY A 160 -0.09 2.99 6.65
C GLY A 160 -0.98 3.40 7.81
N SER A 161 -2.28 3.42 7.52
CA SER A 161 -3.32 3.62 8.51
C SER A 161 -4.61 2.96 8.07
N VAL A 162 -5.42 2.54 9.05
CA VAL A 162 -6.77 2.02 8.78
C VAL A 162 -7.74 3.20 8.65
N LEU A 163 -8.45 3.30 7.55
CA LEU A 163 -9.46 4.32 7.27
C LEU A 163 -10.85 3.74 7.52
N PRO A 164 -11.77 4.48 8.17
CA PRO A 164 -13.18 4.11 8.14
C PRO A 164 -13.75 4.33 6.75
N ALA A 165 -14.71 3.49 6.41
CA ALA A 165 -15.35 3.37 5.10
C ALA A 165 -16.84 3.07 5.26
N LYS A 166 -17.50 3.64 6.28
CA LYS A 166 -18.81 3.16 6.77
C LYS A 166 -19.90 3.14 5.70
N GLU A 167 -19.88 4.16 4.85
CA GLU A 167 -20.85 4.36 3.77
C GLU A 167 -20.29 3.96 2.41
N VAL A 168 -18.99 3.65 2.33
CA VAL A 168 -18.28 3.40 1.06
C VAL A 168 -18.08 1.91 0.82
N LEU A 169 -17.75 1.14 1.87
CA LEU A 169 -17.40 -0.26 1.77
C LEU A 169 -18.26 -1.12 2.70
N PRO A 170 -18.68 -2.33 2.29
CA PRO A 170 -19.42 -3.25 3.15
C PRO A 170 -18.67 -3.65 4.43
N CYS A 171 -17.35 -3.78 4.37
CA CYS A 171 -16.50 -4.06 5.54
C CYS A 171 -16.27 -2.83 6.43
N GLN A 172 -16.74 -1.65 6.01
CA GLN A 172 -16.67 -0.38 6.74
C GLN A 172 -15.26 0.12 7.09
N VAL A 173 -14.21 -0.55 6.59
CA VAL A 173 -12.82 -0.15 6.75
C VAL A 173 -12.00 -0.43 5.49
N ALA A 174 -10.98 0.40 5.28
CA ALA A 174 -9.97 0.28 4.24
C ALA A 174 -8.58 0.50 4.84
N GLU A 175 -7.54 0.07 4.16
CA GLU A 175 -6.17 0.38 4.52
C GLU A 175 -5.58 1.39 3.56
N CYS A 176 -5.08 2.51 4.08
CA CYS A 176 -4.15 3.37 3.38
C CYS A 176 -2.75 2.79 3.53
N ILE A 177 -2.14 2.40 2.41
CA ILE A 177 -0.82 1.79 2.35
C ILE A 177 0.13 2.80 1.73
N LEU A 178 1.25 3.00 2.40
CA LEU A 178 2.32 3.87 1.99
C LEU A 178 3.59 3.05 1.83
N LEU A 179 4.19 3.05 0.65
CA LEU A 179 5.40 2.29 0.36
C LEU A 179 6.54 3.24 0.09
N MET A 180 7.69 2.94 0.66
CA MET A 180 8.91 3.70 0.49
C MET A 180 10.04 2.77 0.10
N LYS A 181 10.72 3.08 -1.00
CA LYS A 181 11.77 2.23 -1.56
C LYS A 181 13.13 2.92 -1.47
N PHE A 182 14.10 2.20 -0.92
CA PHE A 182 15.50 2.57 -0.95
C PHE A 182 16.27 1.63 -1.87
N ARG A 183 17.32 2.15 -2.51
CA ARG A 183 18.31 1.37 -3.24
C ARG A 183 19.68 1.60 -2.64
N VAL A 184 20.44 0.53 -2.44
CA VAL A 184 21.87 0.63 -2.11
C VAL A 184 22.62 1.07 -3.36
N THR A 185 23.25 2.24 -3.32
CA THR A 185 24.00 2.82 -4.45
C THR A 185 25.51 2.67 -4.30
N GLY A 186 25.98 2.45 -3.08
CA GLY A 186 27.39 2.29 -2.75
C GLY A 186 27.54 1.39 -1.54
N MET A 187 28.35 0.35 -1.68
CA MET A 187 28.65 -0.59 -0.61
C MET A 187 29.86 -0.09 0.17
N GLY A 188 29.67 0.13 1.47
CA GLY A 188 30.76 0.47 2.37
C GLY A 188 31.62 -0.76 2.70
N GLY A 189 32.94 -0.63 2.62
CA GLY A 189 33.86 -1.66 3.08
C GLY A 189 33.93 -1.71 4.59
N GLU A 190 33.67 -2.87 5.21
CA GLU A 190 33.79 -3.04 6.67
C GLU A 190 35.21 -2.76 7.17
N GLU A 191 36.24 -3.21 6.43
CA GLU A 191 37.65 -3.00 6.80
C GLU A 191 38.07 -1.53 6.78
N ALA A 192 37.51 -0.75 5.86
CA ALA A 192 37.77 0.68 5.73
C ALA A 192 36.87 1.52 6.67
N GLY A 193 35.84 0.92 7.27
CA GLY A 193 34.81 1.63 8.02
C GLY A 193 34.01 2.61 7.17
N GLU A 194 34.02 2.44 5.85
CA GLU A 194 33.36 3.35 4.91
C GLU A 194 31.84 3.19 5.02
N PRO A 195 31.08 4.29 5.13
CA PRO A 195 29.63 4.21 5.21
C PRO A 195 29.04 3.77 3.87
N SER A 196 27.98 2.99 3.91
CA SER A 196 27.19 2.70 2.71
C SER A 196 26.36 3.91 2.31
N THR A 197 26.04 4.01 1.03
CA THR A 197 25.11 5.03 0.51
C THR A 197 23.81 4.38 0.06
N LEU A 198 22.70 4.99 0.45
CA LEU A 198 21.36 4.61 -0.01
C LEU A 198 20.76 5.76 -0.80
N ALA A 199 19.81 5.44 -1.66
CA ALA A 199 18.99 6.41 -2.33
C ALA A 199 17.50 6.08 -2.15
N LEU A 200 16.71 7.07 -1.76
CA LEU A 200 15.25 7.01 -1.79
C LEU A 200 14.82 7.07 -3.26
N THR A 201 14.32 5.97 -3.82
CA THR A 201 13.93 5.89 -5.23
C THR A 201 12.46 6.21 -5.44
N GLU A 202 11.60 5.74 -4.54
CA GLU A 202 10.15 5.80 -4.71
C GLU A 202 9.47 6.03 -3.36
N LEU A 203 8.41 6.84 -3.37
CA LEU A 203 7.44 6.94 -2.30
C LEU A 203 6.04 6.91 -2.90
N SER A 204 5.18 6.00 -2.48
CA SER A 204 3.84 5.86 -3.04
C SER A 204 2.76 5.67 -2.00
N MET A 205 1.53 6.05 -2.36
CA MET A 205 0.31 5.88 -1.56
C MET A 205 -0.73 5.15 -2.39
N GLN A 206 -1.41 4.18 -1.78
CA GLN A 206 -2.53 3.46 -2.36
C GLN A 206 -3.56 3.14 -1.27
N ILE A 207 -4.80 2.85 -1.65
CA ILE A 207 -5.85 2.46 -0.70
C ILE A 207 -6.43 1.11 -1.13
N GLN A 208 -6.54 0.19 -0.18
CA GLN A 208 -7.07 -1.15 -0.41
C GLN A 208 -8.25 -1.47 0.50
N ASP A 209 -9.18 -2.28 0.01
CA ASP A 209 -10.22 -2.86 0.84
C ASP A 209 -9.69 -4.06 1.66
N MET A 210 -10.57 -4.62 2.50
CA MET A 210 -10.28 -5.82 3.28
C MET A 210 -9.98 -7.07 2.42
N GLY A 211 -10.36 -7.09 1.14
CA GLY A 211 -10.01 -8.15 0.20
C GLY A 211 -8.61 -7.99 -0.42
N GLY A 212 -7.93 -6.86 -0.17
CA GLY A 212 -6.65 -6.51 -0.78
C GLY A 212 -6.79 -5.91 -2.19
N VAL A 213 -8.01 -5.55 -2.61
CA VAL A 213 -8.27 -4.92 -3.90
C VAL A 213 -8.01 -3.42 -3.78
N HIS A 214 -7.24 -2.88 -4.73
CA HIS A 214 -7.05 -1.44 -4.84
C HIS A 214 -8.35 -0.73 -5.18
N LEU A 215 -8.72 0.24 -4.36
CA LEU A 215 -9.91 1.04 -4.59
C LEU A 215 -9.70 2.00 -5.76
N ASN A 216 -10.76 2.30 -6.50
CA ASN A 216 -10.68 3.28 -7.58
C ASN A 216 -10.59 4.73 -7.04
N GLY A 217 -10.33 5.71 -7.91
CA GLY A 217 -10.24 7.11 -7.52
C GLY A 217 -11.51 7.67 -6.88
N ARG A 218 -12.70 7.24 -7.34
CA ARG A 218 -13.99 7.69 -6.75
C ARG A 218 -14.13 7.23 -5.30
N CYS A 219 -13.99 5.94 -5.03
CA CYS A 219 -14.08 5.37 -3.68
C CYS A 219 -13.00 5.97 -2.76
N SER A 220 -11.79 6.16 -3.30
CA SER A 220 -10.66 6.71 -2.55
C SER A 220 -10.88 8.17 -2.14
N LEU A 221 -11.51 9.00 -3.00
CA LEU A 221 -11.87 10.38 -2.63
C LEU A 221 -12.88 10.43 -1.48
N LEU A 222 -13.89 9.58 -1.51
CA LEU A 222 -14.89 9.47 -0.43
C LEU A 222 -14.22 9.06 0.89
N LEU A 223 -13.32 8.08 0.82
CA LEU A 223 -12.53 7.64 1.98
C LEU A 223 -11.62 8.72 2.53
N LEU A 224 -10.94 9.49 1.67
CA LEU A 224 -10.12 10.61 2.11
C LEU A 224 -10.97 11.71 2.78
N LYS A 225 -12.17 11.98 2.25
CA LYS A 225 -13.15 12.90 2.86
C LYS A 225 -13.59 12.39 4.24
N GLU A 226 -13.92 11.12 4.38
CA GLU A 226 -14.30 10.51 5.67
C GLU A 226 -13.12 10.54 6.66
N ALA A 227 -11.92 10.19 6.20
CA ALA A 227 -10.69 10.18 7.00
C ALA A 227 -10.34 11.56 7.59
N LEU A 228 -10.62 12.65 6.88
CA LEU A 228 -10.41 14.03 7.37
C LEU A 228 -11.28 14.37 8.58
N SER A 229 -12.37 13.65 8.83
CA SER A 229 -13.22 13.82 10.00
C SER A 229 -12.85 12.91 11.17
N CYS A 230 -11.86 12.03 10.98
CA CYS A 230 -11.49 11.04 11.96
C CYS A 230 -10.43 11.56 12.92
N HIS A 231 -10.63 11.34 14.21
CA HIS A 231 -9.58 11.56 15.19
C HIS A 231 -8.49 10.48 15.04
N ARG A 232 -7.26 10.92 14.77
CA ARG A 232 -6.08 10.05 14.68
C ARG A 232 -5.30 10.11 15.99
N SER A 233 -5.07 8.92 16.56
CA SER A 233 -4.23 8.79 17.75
C SER A 233 -2.79 9.16 17.40
N ARG A 234 -2.14 9.88 18.32
CA ARG A 234 -0.69 10.13 18.28
C ARG A 234 0.09 9.04 19.00
N ASN A 235 -0.61 8.11 19.67
CA ASN A 235 0.00 6.99 20.34
C ASN A 235 0.33 5.89 19.31
N TYR A 236 1.61 5.63 19.12
CA TYR A 236 2.09 4.61 18.19
C TYR A 236 1.58 3.22 18.53
N ASP A 237 1.51 2.86 19.82
CA ASP A 237 1.06 1.53 20.25
C ASP A 237 -0.41 1.30 19.89
N GLU A 238 -1.26 2.33 20.00
CA GLU A 238 -2.66 2.24 19.59
C GLU A 238 -2.80 2.11 18.07
N VAL A 239 -1.96 2.84 17.31
CA VAL A 239 -1.94 2.72 15.85
C VAL A 239 -1.52 1.32 15.44
N LEU A 240 -0.44 0.79 16.04
CA LEU A 240 0.06 -0.55 15.78
C LEU A 240 -0.97 -1.63 16.15
N GLU A 241 -1.62 -1.52 17.30
CA GLU A 241 -2.71 -2.41 17.71
C GLU A 241 -3.85 -2.39 16.68
N SER A 242 -4.26 -1.21 16.22
CA SER A 242 -5.32 -1.08 15.21
C SER A 242 -4.93 -1.71 13.86
N CYS A 243 -3.68 -1.52 13.42
CA CYS A 243 -3.17 -2.17 12.21
C CYS A 243 -3.10 -3.69 12.35
N ASN A 244 -2.67 -4.21 13.51
CA ASN A 244 -2.63 -5.64 13.77
C ASN A 244 -4.03 -6.27 13.78
N LEU A 245 -5.03 -5.58 14.35
CA LEU A 245 -6.41 -6.03 14.31
C LEU A 245 -6.95 -6.08 12.87
N TYR A 246 -6.63 -5.07 12.05
CA TYR A 246 -6.99 -5.05 10.65
C TYR A 246 -6.34 -6.21 9.87
N LEU A 247 -5.02 -6.40 10.01
CA LEU A 247 -4.28 -7.47 9.31
C LEU A 247 -4.78 -8.85 9.72
N LYS A 248 -5.11 -9.05 11.00
CA LYS A 248 -5.70 -10.29 11.48
C LYS A 248 -7.05 -10.55 10.80
N ALA A 249 -7.95 -9.57 10.80
CA ALA A 249 -9.25 -9.70 10.15
C ALA A 249 -9.12 -9.94 8.63
N GLN A 250 -8.18 -9.27 7.96
CA GLN A 250 -7.88 -9.52 6.55
C GLN A 250 -7.38 -10.95 6.31
N SER A 251 -6.52 -11.47 7.19
CA SER A 251 -6.02 -12.85 7.10
C SER A 251 -7.13 -13.89 7.27
N GLU A 252 -8.07 -13.65 8.18
CA GLU A 252 -9.24 -14.51 8.40
C GLU A 252 -10.14 -14.53 7.16
N LEU A 253 -10.44 -13.36 6.57
CA LEU A 253 -11.21 -13.28 5.31
C LEU A 253 -10.52 -13.99 4.15
N LYS A 254 -9.19 -13.85 4.05
CA LYS A 254 -8.40 -14.53 3.02
C LYS A 254 -8.41 -16.05 3.20
N GLU A 255 -8.32 -16.53 4.43
CA GLU A 255 -8.40 -17.95 4.74
C GLU A 255 -9.79 -18.51 4.38
N GLU A 256 -10.87 -17.79 4.74
CA GLU A 256 -12.23 -18.16 4.36
C GLU A 256 -12.42 -18.22 2.84
N LYS A 257 -11.86 -17.25 2.12
CA LYS A 257 -11.87 -17.23 0.65
C LYS A 257 -11.12 -18.42 0.06
N ILE A 258 -9.87 -18.67 0.48
CA ILE A 258 -9.07 -19.81 0.01
C ILE A 258 -9.79 -21.13 0.32
N ARG A 259 -10.39 -21.25 1.50
CA ARG A 259 -11.17 -22.44 1.88
C ARG A 259 -12.39 -22.62 0.97
N SER A 260 -13.05 -21.55 0.57
CA SER A 260 -14.19 -21.60 -0.35
C SER A 260 -13.76 -21.99 -1.77
N GLU A 261 -12.68 -21.39 -2.30
CA GLU A 261 -12.11 -21.70 -3.61
C GLU A 261 -11.64 -23.15 -3.68
N CYS A 262 -10.92 -23.62 -2.66
CA CYS A 262 -10.48 -25.01 -2.56
C CYS A 262 -11.67 -26.00 -2.57
N ARG A 263 -12.82 -25.64 -1.97
CA ARG A 263 -14.04 -26.46 -2.04
C ARG A 263 -14.60 -26.51 -3.46
N PHE A 264 -14.61 -25.39 -4.19
CA PHE A 264 -15.07 -25.36 -5.57
C PHE A 264 -14.13 -26.14 -6.50
N ASP A 265 -12.81 -25.97 -6.36
CA ASP A 265 -11.82 -26.73 -7.12
C ASP A 265 -11.98 -28.24 -6.90
N THR A 266 -12.17 -28.65 -5.65
CA THR A 266 -12.40 -30.05 -5.28
C THR A 266 -13.65 -30.61 -5.97
N LEU A 267 -14.76 -29.86 -5.97
CA LEU A 267 -15.99 -30.26 -6.66
C LEU A 267 -15.82 -30.36 -8.18
N CYS A 268 -15.07 -29.42 -8.78
CA CYS A 268 -14.72 -29.45 -10.20
C CYS A 268 -13.86 -30.67 -10.56
N VAL A 269 -12.88 -31.05 -9.73
CA VAL A 269 -12.07 -32.25 -9.95
C VAL A 269 -12.92 -33.52 -9.88
N PHE A 270 -13.80 -33.64 -8.87
CA PHE A 270 -14.67 -34.80 -8.75
C PHE A 270 -15.68 -34.92 -9.90
N SER A 271 -16.24 -33.81 -10.37
CA SER A 271 -17.16 -33.83 -11.53
C SER A 271 -16.42 -34.21 -12.81
N GLY A 272 -15.19 -33.72 -13.01
CA GLY A 272 -14.33 -34.14 -14.12
C GLY A 272 -14.01 -35.64 -14.11
N ILE A 273 -13.66 -36.19 -12.95
CA ILE A 273 -13.40 -37.64 -12.78
C ILE A 273 -14.68 -38.45 -13.08
N ALA A 274 -15.84 -38.01 -12.57
CA ALA A 274 -17.11 -38.70 -12.79
C ALA A 274 -17.49 -38.73 -14.28
N ILE A 275 -17.31 -37.62 -15.01
CA ILE A 275 -17.55 -37.54 -16.46
C ILE A 275 -16.58 -38.46 -17.22
N PHE A 276 -15.28 -38.44 -16.87
CA PHE A 276 -14.28 -39.31 -17.51
C PHE A 276 -14.62 -40.79 -17.31
N ALA A 277 -14.96 -41.20 -16.08
CA ALA A 277 -15.38 -42.57 -15.78
C ALA A 277 -16.64 -42.97 -16.56
N ALA A 278 -17.62 -42.06 -16.69
CA ALA A 278 -18.81 -42.30 -17.50
C ALA A 278 -18.46 -42.51 -18.98
N ILE A 279 -17.56 -41.71 -19.55
CA ILE A 279 -17.09 -41.90 -20.93
C ILE A 279 -16.36 -43.25 -21.10
N CYS A 280 -15.45 -43.60 -20.19
CA CYS A 280 -14.73 -44.89 -20.23
C CYS A 280 -15.67 -46.09 -20.15
N THR A 281 -16.68 -46.04 -19.28
CA THR A 281 -17.67 -47.13 -19.15
C THR A 281 -18.56 -47.24 -20.39
N MET A 282 -18.92 -46.13 -21.03
CA MET A 282 -19.64 -46.14 -22.30
C MET A 282 -18.80 -46.71 -23.45
N TRP A 283 -17.50 -46.42 -23.49
CA TRP A 283 -16.58 -47.01 -24.47
C TRP A 283 -16.39 -48.51 -24.25
N TYR A 284 -16.17 -48.93 -23.00
CA TYR A 284 -16.04 -50.36 -22.66
C TYR A 284 -17.29 -51.16 -23.00
N ARG A 285 -18.49 -50.61 -22.79
CA ARG A 285 -19.76 -51.28 -23.12
C ARG A 285 -20.03 -51.39 -24.63
N LYS A 286 -19.34 -50.61 -25.46
CA LYS A 286 -19.53 -50.62 -26.93
C LYS A 286 -18.66 -51.68 -27.63
N PHE A 287 -17.64 -52.20 -26.96
CA PHE A 287 -16.80 -53.32 -27.40
C PHE A 287 -17.23 -54.62 -26.72
#